data_AF-A0A1H9MVM2-F1
#
_entry.id   AF-A0A1H9MVM2-F1
#
_cell.length_a   1.000
_cell.length_b   1.000
_cell.length_c   1.000
_cell.angle_alpha   90.00
_cell.angle_beta   90.00
_cell.angle_gamma   90.00
#
_symmetry.space_group_name_H-M   'P 1'
#
loop_
_entity.id
_entity.type
_entity.pdbx_description
1 polymer ?
#
loop_
_entity_poly.entity_id
_entity_poly.type
_entity_poly.pdbx_seq_one_letter_code
_entity_poly.pdbx_strand_id
1 'polypeptide(L)'
;MITQKQQLRHIRAWQFGGLSQTAYCREHDLNSKTFGNWLRAYRGTQLRNQPGSMIPVTVTPAVPVTDYLKLHCSGGYTREVPANVSPHWLGELLKCLG
;
A
#
# COMPACT_ATOMS: atom_id res chain seq x y z
N MET A 1 7.97 36.52 -22.35
CA MET A 1 6.84 35.68 -21.86
C MET A 1 7.17 34.22 -22.13
N ILE A 2 7.06 33.34 -21.12
CA ILE A 2 7.33 31.90 -21.28
C ILE A 2 6.12 31.24 -21.96
N THR A 3 6.34 30.59 -23.10
CA THR A 3 5.29 29.94 -23.90
C THR A 3 4.80 28.63 -23.25
N GLN A 4 3.59 28.18 -23.58
CA GLN A 4 3.03 26.93 -23.03
C GLN A 4 3.96 25.71 -23.23
N LYS A 5 4.64 25.63 -24.37
CA LYS A 5 5.62 24.57 -24.66
C LYS A 5 6.82 24.62 -23.71
N GLN A 6 7.31 25.81 -23.38
CA GLN A 6 8.39 25.99 -22.41
C GLN A 6 7.93 25.68 -20.97
N GLN A 7 6.71 26.07 -20.60
CA GLN A 7 6.12 25.73 -19.29
C GLN A 7 6.08 24.21 -19.08
N LEU A 8 5.60 23.46 -20.08
CA LEU A 8 5.58 22.00 -20.06
C LEU A 8 6.98 21.40 -19.93
N ARG A 9 7.97 21.97 -20.62
CA ARG A 9 9.37 21.52 -20.52
C ARG A 9 9.90 21.67 -19.09
N HIS A 10 9.64 22.80 -18.44
CA HIS A 10 10.04 23.00 -17.05
C HIS A 10 9.29 22.08 -16.08
N ILE A 11 7.99 21.83 -16.29
CA ILE A 11 7.22 20.90 -15.45
C ILE A 11 7.77 19.48 -15.54
N ARG A 12 8.08 19.00 -16.75
CA ARG A 12 8.66 17.67 -16.95
C ARG A 12 10.04 17.56 -16.33
N ALA A 13 10.91 18.54 -16.59
CA ALA A 13 12.26 18.57 -16.00
C ALA A 13 12.20 18.56 -14.46
N TRP A 14 11.29 19.33 -13.86
CA TRP A 14 11.05 19.32 -12.42
C TRP A 14 10.56 17.96 -11.91
N GLN A 15 9.60 17.32 -12.58
CA GLN A 15 9.07 16.00 -12.18
C GLN A 15 10.14 14.91 -12.19
N PHE A 16 11.06 14.93 -13.15
CA PHE A 16 12.17 13.98 -13.22
C PHE A 16 13.33 14.33 -12.28
N GLY A 17 13.52 15.62 -11.98
CA GLY A 17 14.66 16.10 -11.19
C GLY A 17 14.58 15.83 -9.68
N GLY A 18 13.42 15.40 -9.15
CA GLY A 18 13.26 15.07 -7.72
C GLY A 18 13.40 16.26 -6.76
N LEU A 19 13.63 17.47 -7.27
CA LEU A 19 13.76 18.70 -6.49
C LEU A 19 12.40 19.15 -5.95
N SER A 20 12.41 19.83 -4.80
CA SER A 20 11.24 20.57 -4.35
C SER A 20 10.92 21.71 -5.32
N GLN A 21 9.65 22.11 -5.41
CA GLN A 21 9.24 23.20 -6.32
C GLN A 21 10.04 24.49 -6.06
N THR A 22 10.29 24.82 -4.80
CA THR A 22 11.02 26.03 -4.41
C THR A 22 12.50 25.97 -4.78
N ALA A 23 13.14 24.80 -4.62
CA ALA A 23 14.53 24.60 -5.05
C ALA A 23 14.67 24.74 -6.57
N TYR A 24 13.80 24.07 -7.32
CA TYR A 24 13.78 24.14 -8.78
C TYR A 24 13.51 25.56 -9.29
N CYS A 25 12.58 26.29 -8.68
CA CYS A 25 12.31 27.66 -9.07
C CYS A 25 13.49 28.59 -8.80
N ARG A 26 14.25 28.37 -7.72
CA ARG A 26 15.47 29.14 -7.42
C ARG A 26 16.60 28.84 -8.41
N GLU A 27 16.81 27.57 -8.76
CA GLU A 27 17.88 27.15 -9.67
C GLU A 27 17.66 27.61 -11.12
N HIS A 28 16.41 27.74 -11.53
CA HIS A 28 16.03 28.11 -12.90
C HIS A 28 15.48 29.54 -13.04
N ASP A 29 15.68 30.39 -12.02
CA ASP A 29 15.20 31.79 -11.97
C ASP A 29 13.71 31.95 -12.33
N LEU A 30 12.89 31.01 -11.84
CA LEU A 30 11.45 31.01 -12.04
C LEU A 30 10.72 31.60 -10.83
N ASN A 31 9.65 32.34 -11.11
CA ASN A 31 8.74 32.76 -10.05
C ASN A 31 7.92 31.56 -9.55
N SER A 32 8.08 31.22 -8.26
CA SER A 32 7.41 30.08 -7.62
C SER A 32 5.88 30.12 -7.74
N LYS A 33 5.27 31.31 -7.65
CA LYS A 33 3.81 31.49 -7.77
C LYS A 33 3.34 31.22 -9.19
N THR A 34 4.07 31.73 -10.16
CA THR A 34 3.79 31.51 -11.59
C THR A 34 3.95 30.05 -11.97
N PHE A 35 5.04 29.40 -11.53
CA PHE A 35 5.27 27.97 -11.76
C PHE A 35 4.19 27.11 -11.10
N GLY A 36 3.77 27.46 -9.88
CA GLY A 36 2.66 26.77 -9.19
C GLY A 36 1.34 26.86 -9.96
N ASN A 37 1.04 28.00 -10.58
CA ASN A 37 -0.13 28.16 -11.44
C ASN A 37 -0.05 27.26 -12.69
N TRP A 38 1.12 27.17 -13.34
CA TRP A 38 1.32 26.26 -14.46
C TRP A 38 1.14 24.80 -14.06
N LEU A 39 1.68 24.41 -12.90
CA LEU A 39 1.55 23.05 -12.37
C LEU A 39 0.09 22.69 -12.07
N ARG A 40 -0.69 23.62 -11.50
CA ARG A 40 -2.13 23.43 -11.26
C ARG A 40 -2.89 23.24 -12.57
N ALA A 41 -2.64 24.08 -13.58
CA ALA A 41 -3.27 23.95 -14.90
C ALA A 41 -2.88 22.64 -15.58
N TYR A 42 -1.60 22.24 -15.50
CA TYR A 42 -1.11 20.97 -16.03
C TYR A 42 -1.79 19.76 -15.37
N ARG A 43 -1.90 19.74 -14.03
CA ARG A 43 -2.59 18.65 -13.31
C ARG A 43 -4.07 18.56 -13.65
N GLY A 44 -4.76 19.70 -13.79
CA GLY A 44 -6.15 19.74 -14.21
C GLY A 44 -6.36 19.15 -15.61
N THR A 45 -5.46 19.43 -16.56
CA THR A 45 -5.51 18.84 -17.90
C THR A 45 -5.14 17.36 -17.93
N GLN A 46 -4.18 16.93 -17.10
CA GLN A 46 -3.83 15.50 -16.96
C GLN A 46 -4.97 14.69 -16.36
N LEU A 47 -5.62 15.17 -15.30
CA LEU A 47 -6.74 14.47 -14.68
C LEU A 47 -7.94 14.32 -15.63
N ARG A 48 -8.15 15.28 -16.52
CA ARG A 48 -9.20 15.21 -17.55
C ARG A 48 -8.86 14.22 -18.67
N ASN A 49 -7.59 14.05 -18.98
CA ASN A 49 -7.12 13.20 -20.08
C ASN A 49 -6.69 11.79 -19.63
N GLN A 50 -6.63 11.53 -18.33
CA GLN A 50 -6.39 10.21 -17.76
C GLN A 50 -7.75 9.59 -17.40
N PRO A 51 -8.20 8.51 -18.06
CA PRO A 51 -9.24 7.68 -17.47
C PRO A 51 -8.71 7.23 -16.11
N GLY A 52 -9.48 7.44 -15.03
CA GLY A 52 -9.05 7.14 -13.67
C GLY A 52 -8.55 5.70 -13.56
N SER A 53 -7.23 5.52 -13.64
CA SER A 53 -6.60 4.22 -13.49
C SER A 53 -6.57 3.94 -11.99
N MET A 54 -7.63 3.28 -11.52
CA MET A 54 -7.57 2.59 -10.23
C MET A 54 -6.53 1.48 -10.37
N ILE A 55 -5.41 1.65 -9.67
CA ILE A 55 -4.44 0.57 -9.52
C ILE A 55 -5.07 -0.42 -8.55
N PRO A 56 -5.40 -1.65 -8.97
CA PRO A 56 -5.96 -2.63 -8.07
C PRO A 56 -4.90 -2.97 -7.02
N VAL A 57 -5.16 -2.59 -5.77
CA VAL A 57 -4.36 -3.06 -4.64
C VAL A 57 -4.84 -4.46 -4.30
N THR A 58 -3.99 -5.45 -4.57
CA THR A 58 -4.25 -6.82 -4.12
C THR A 58 -4.09 -6.84 -2.60
N VAL A 59 -5.21 -6.90 -1.89
CA VAL A 59 -5.20 -7.14 -0.44
C VAL A 59 -4.77 -8.59 -0.26
N THR A 60 -3.54 -8.81 0.19
CA THR A 60 -3.09 -10.15 0.63
C THR A 60 -3.98 -10.55 1.81
N PRO A 61 -4.85 -11.57 1.68
CA PRO A 61 -5.61 -12.04 2.83
C PRO A 61 -4.62 -12.54 3.87
N ALA A 62 -4.84 -12.15 5.13
CA ALA A 62 -4.06 -12.66 6.24
C ALA A 62 -4.09 -14.19 6.19
N VAL A 63 -2.91 -14.80 6.13
CA VAL A 63 -2.74 -16.26 6.14
C VAL A 63 -3.53 -16.80 7.34
N PRO A 64 -4.45 -17.77 7.18
CA PRO A 64 -5.12 -18.36 8.32
C PRO A 64 -4.03 -19.01 9.17
N VAL A 65 -3.73 -18.39 10.32
CA VAL A 65 -2.79 -18.92 11.30
C VAL A 65 -3.36 -20.26 11.72
N THR A 66 -2.76 -21.34 11.22
CA THR A 66 -3.16 -22.68 11.60
C THR A 66 -2.42 -22.98 12.89
N ASP A 67 -2.87 -22.33 13.97
CA ASP A 67 -2.36 -22.63 15.29
C ASP A 67 -2.85 -24.03 15.67
N TYR A 68 -1.95 -24.85 16.20
CA TYR A 68 -2.27 -26.21 16.66
C TYR A 68 -1.94 -26.33 18.15
N LEU A 69 -2.84 -26.98 18.87
CA LEU A 69 -2.69 -27.39 20.26
C LEU A 69 -2.07 -28.78 20.30
N LYS A 70 -1.08 -28.96 21.16
CA LYS A 70 -0.38 -30.22 21.37
C LYS A 70 -0.86 -30.88 22.66
N LEU A 71 -1.53 -32.02 22.54
CA LEU A 71 -2.09 -32.77 23.66
C LEU A 71 -1.12 -33.90 24.03
N HIS A 72 -0.70 -33.94 25.29
CA HIS A 72 0.12 -35.01 25.83
C HIS A 72 -0.77 -35.98 26.61
N CYS A 73 -0.86 -37.22 26.15
CA CYS A 73 -1.65 -38.26 26.81
C CYS A 73 -0.78 -39.06 27.80
N SER A 74 -1.39 -39.64 28.84
CA SER A 74 -0.72 -40.43 29.89
C SER A 74 0.06 -41.65 29.34
N GLY A 75 -0.31 -42.15 28.16
CA GLY A 75 0.38 -43.23 27.45
C GLY A 75 1.64 -42.82 26.67
N GLY A 76 2.11 -41.57 26.79
CA GLY A 76 3.32 -41.08 26.11
C GLY A 76 3.12 -40.66 24.65
N TYR A 77 1.88 -40.71 24.14
CA TYR A 77 1.56 -40.24 22.80
C TYR A 77 1.17 -38.77 22.81
N THR A 78 1.66 -38.04 21.81
CA THR A 78 1.34 -36.64 21.59
C THR A 78 0.45 -36.50 20.36
N ARG A 79 -0.68 -35.79 20.48
CA ARG A 79 -1.59 -35.51 19.37
C ARG A 79 -1.69 -34.02 19.12
N GLU A 80 -1.69 -33.62 17.85
CA GLU A 80 -1.87 -32.24 17.42
C GLU A 80 -3.31 -32.02 16.98
N VAL A 81 -3.92 -30.94 17.47
CA VAL A 81 -5.33 -30.60 17.24
C VAL A 81 -5.40 -29.12 16.84
N PRO A 82 -6.22 -28.72 15.86
CA PRO A 82 -6.36 -27.30 15.50
C PRO A 82 -6.78 -26.43 16.70
N ALA A 83 -6.26 -25.22 16.83
CA ALA A 83 -6.61 -24.30 17.91
C ALA A 83 -8.04 -23.74 17.82
N ASN A 84 -8.71 -23.91 16.68
CA ASN A 84 -10.10 -23.48 16.48
C ASN A 84 -11.15 -24.51 16.93
N VAL A 85 -10.74 -25.63 17.54
CA VAL A 85 -11.70 -26.67 17.96
C VAL A 85 -12.59 -26.19 19.10
N SER A 86 -13.82 -26.71 19.14
CA SER A 86 -14.74 -26.36 20.21
C SER A 86 -14.29 -26.96 21.55
N PRO A 87 -14.37 -26.21 22.66
CA PRO A 87 -14.01 -26.73 23.99
C PRO A 87 -14.81 -27.96 24.40
N HIS A 88 -16.09 -28.03 23.98
CA HIS A 88 -16.95 -29.17 24.26
C HIS A 88 -16.46 -30.44 23.56
N TRP A 89 -16.13 -30.36 22.27
CA TRP A 89 -15.57 -31.50 21.53
C TRP A 89 -14.22 -31.93 22.10
N LEU A 90 -13.36 -30.96 22.46
CA LEU A 90 -12.07 -31.26 23.09
C LEU A 90 -12.27 -32.00 24.44
N GLY A 91 -13.26 -31.59 25.23
CA GLY A 91 -13.63 -32.27 26.47
C GLY A 91 -14.06 -33.72 26.25
N GLU A 92 -14.89 -33.98 25.24
CA GLU A 92 -15.30 -35.35 24.88
C GLU A 92 -14.12 -36.20 24.41
N LEU A 93 -13.22 -35.63 23.59
CA LEU A 93 -12.00 -36.31 23.15
C LEU A 93 -11.11 -36.70 24.34
N LEU A 94 -10.93 -35.79 25.30
CA LEU A 94 -10.13 -36.05 26.49
C LEU A 94 -10.75 -37.15 27.38
N LYS A 95 -12.08 -37.24 27.46
CA LYS A 95 -12.77 -38.32 28.17
C LYS A 95 -12.52 -39.69 27.53
N CYS A 96 -12.41 -39.77 26.21
CA CYS A 96 -12.10 -41.02 25.50
C CYS A 96 -10.62 -41.42 25.57
N LEU A 97 -9.72 -40.49 25.91
CA LEU A 97 -8.27 -40.71 26.00
C LEU A 97 -7.79 -41.04 27.43
N GLY A 98 -8.70 -41.02 28.42
CA GLY A 98 -8.47 -41.40 29.81
C GLY A 98 -8.62 -42.89 30.04
#